data_AF-A0A2W2L2D8-F1
#
_entry.id   AF-A0A2W2L2D8-F1
#
_cell.length_a   1.000
_cell.length_b   1.000
_cell.length_c   1.000
_cell.angle_alpha   90.00
_cell.angle_beta   90.00
_cell.angle_gamma   90.00
#
_symmetry.space_group_name_H-M   'P 1'
#
loop_
_entity.id
_entity.type
_entity.pdbx_description
1 polymer ?
#
loop_
_entity_poly.entity_id
_entity_poly.type
_entity_poly.pdbx_seq_one_letter_code
_entity_poly.pdbx_strand_id
1 'polypeptide(L)'
;MIYRHLIAPPRAFTQFSHDIIRHPRLSSDAVRLLTWQLSLPQGARESLSRTAERARIGATAFTRAKRQLKEEGFVHERRVQVPGGLWVTQQLVSNVPLSPGEAAKILARTPAAAVPEPAQRPVSPQVAPSRRHPAVGVPTPRRTDGHPRKDPGENTSH
;
A
#
# COMPACT_ATOMS: atom_id res chain seq x y z
N MET A 1 -26.89 -29.96 -15.28
CA MET A 1 -26.87 -28.77 -16.16
C MET A 1 -26.83 -27.53 -15.27
N ILE A 2 -25.99 -26.53 -15.56
CA ILE A 2 -25.88 -25.31 -14.74
C ILE A 2 -26.31 -24.12 -15.59
N TYR A 3 -27.38 -23.44 -15.17
CA TYR A 3 -27.83 -22.18 -15.76
C TYR A 3 -27.08 -21.02 -15.09
N ARG A 4 -26.48 -20.15 -15.91
CA ARG A 4 -25.75 -18.96 -15.45
C ARG A 4 -26.49 -17.72 -15.90
N HIS A 5 -26.50 -16.67 -15.08
CA HIS A 5 -27.11 -15.37 -15.39
C HIS A 5 -28.61 -15.44 -15.75
N LEU A 6 -29.34 -16.42 -15.19
CA LEU A 6 -30.78 -16.58 -15.43
C LEU A 6 -31.59 -15.33 -15.04
N ILE A 7 -31.12 -14.59 -14.03
CA ILE A 7 -31.65 -13.30 -13.63
C ILE A 7 -30.48 -12.32 -13.59
N ALA A 8 -30.50 -11.31 -14.46
CA ALA A 8 -29.51 -10.23 -14.44
C ALA A 8 -29.90 -9.16 -13.42
N PRO A 9 -28.94 -8.55 -12.71
CA PRO A 9 -29.21 -7.40 -11.85
C PRO A 9 -29.80 -6.24 -12.68
N PRO A 10 -30.88 -5.57 -12.22
CA PRO A 10 -31.54 -4.53 -13.01
C PRO A 10 -30.74 -3.21 -13.07
N ARG A 11 -29.84 -2.97 -12.11
CA ARG A 11 -29.00 -1.76 -12.00
C ARG A 11 -27.82 -2.01 -11.06
N ALA A 12 -26.90 -1.03 -10.99
CA ALA A 12 -25.76 -1.02 -10.06
C ALA A 12 -24.83 -2.24 -10.20
N PHE A 13 -24.53 -2.62 -11.45
CA PHE A 13 -23.53 -3.63 -11.76
C PHE A 13 -22.43 -3.04 -12.64
N THR A 14 -21.25 -3.63 -12.56
CA THR A 14 -20.10 -3.32 -13.42
C THR A 14 -19.69 -4.59 -14.14
N GLN A 15 -19.46 -4.50 -15.45
CA GLN A 15 -18.90 -5.61 -16.22
C GLN A 15 -17.38 -5.57 -16.13
N PHE A 16 -16.77 -6.75 -15.97
CA PHE A 16 -15.31 -6.91 -15.95
C PHE A 16 -14.93 -7.92 -17.03
N SER A 17 -13.75 -7.73 -17.65
CA SER A 17 -13.20 -8.75 -18.55
C SER A 17 -12.91 -10.03 -17.79
N HIS A 18 -13.09 -11.17 -18.46
CA HIS A 18 -12.62 -12.46 -17.97
C HIS A 18 -11.11 -12.46 -17.69
N ASP A 19 -10.35 -11.64 -18.43
CA ASP A 19 -8.90 -11.51 -18.24
C ASP A 19 -8.54 -10.97 -16.87
N ILE A 20 -9.39 -10.15 -16.25
CA ILE A 20 -9.22 -9.69 -14.86
C ILE A 20 -9.57 -10.82 -13.89
N ILE A 21 -10.77 -11.40 -14.04
CA ILE A 21 -11.34 -12.34 -13.06
C ILE A 21 -10.53 -13.64 -13.01
N ARG A 22 -10.00 -14.07 -14.16
CA ARG A 22 -9.27 -15.34 -14.34
C ARG A 22 -7.77 -15.12 -14.53
N HIS A 23 -7.27 -13.95 -14.15
CA HIS A 23 -5.87 -13.60 -14.40
C HIS A 23 -4.92 -14.56 -13.66
N PRO A 24 -3.99 -15.25 -14.34
CA PRO A 24 -3.19 -16.30 -13.72
C PRO A 24 -2.19 -15.79 -12.67
N ARG A 25 -1.80 -14.51 -12.76
CA ARG A 25 -0.79 -13.88 -11.88
C ARG A 25 -1.38 -12.99 -10.77
N LEU A 26 -2.69 -12.70 -10.82
CA LEU A 26 -3.33 -11.91 -9.77
C LEU A 26 -3.86 -12.82 -8.67
N SER A 27 -3.62 -12.46 -7.42
CA SER A 27 -4.28 -13.10 -6.29
C SER A 27 -5.76 -12.72 -6.22
N SER A 28 -6.55 -13.48 -5.46
CA SER A 28 -7.95 -13.13 -5.15
C SER A 28 -8.07 -11.72 -4.56
N ASP A 29 -7.15 -11.32 -3.68
CA ASP A 29 -7.11 -9.96 -3.13
C ASP A 29 -6.82 -8.89 -4.18
N ALA A 30 -5.95 -9.18 -5.15
CA ALA A 30 -5.66 -8.27 -6.26
C ALA A 30 -6.88 -8.10 -7.18
N VAL A 31 -7.56 -9.19 -7.53
CA VAL A 31 -8.81 -9.15 -8.31
C VAL A 31 -9.89 -8.40 -7.54
N ARG A 32 -10.06 -8.69 -6.24
CA ARG A 32 -11.03 -8.01 -5.37
C ARG A 32 -10.75 -6.51 -5.26
N LEU A 33 -9.49 -6.12 -5.06
CA LEU A 33 -9.07 -4.72 -4.99
C LEU A 33 -9.35 -3.99 -6.31
N LEU A 34 -8.99 -4.59 -7.46
CA LEU A 34 -9.18 -4.00 -8.78
C LEU A 34 -10.66 -3.84 -9.13
N THR A 35 -11.45 -4.91 -8.97
CA THR A 35 -12.89 -4.88 -9.26
C THR A 35 -13.64 -3.89 -8.38
N TRP A 36 -13.28 -3.77 -7.09
CA TRP A 36 -13.86 -2.75 -6.23
C TRP A 36 -13.56 -1.34 -6.73
N GLN A 37 -12.30 -1.06 -7.06
CA GLN A 37 -11.89 0.26 -7.55
C GLN A 37 -12.58 0.63 -8.88
N LEU A 38 -12.70 -0.32 -9.81
CA LEU A 38 -13.37 -0.12 -11.10
C LEU A 38 -14.90 -0.02 -10.98
N SER A 39 -15.48 -0.53 -9.88
CA SER A 39 -16.92 -0.41 -9.61
C SER A 39 -17.32 0.95 -9.01
N LEU A 40 -16.35 1.78 -8.62
CA LEU A 40 -16.65 3.08 -8.02
C LEU A 40 -17.33 4.02 -9.02
N PRO A 41 -18.26 4.88 -8.56
CA PRO A 41 -18.88 5.87 -9.43
C PRO A 41 -17.83 6.85 -9.95
N GLN A 42 -18.09 7.42 -11.13
CA GLN A 42 -17.22 8.41 -11.73
C GLN A 42 -16.98 9.58 -10.76
N GLY A 43 -15.73 9.99 -10.60
CA GLY A 43 -15.33 11.05 -9.68
C GLY A 43 -15.12 10.63 -8.22
N ALA A 44 -15.31 9.35 -7.88
CA ALA A 44 -14.94 8.82 -6.58
C ALA A 44 -13.42 9.03 -6.32
N ARG A 45 -13.09 9.61 -5.16
CA ARG A 45 -11.71 9.92 -4.75
C ARG A 45 -11.14 8.91 -3.77
N GLU A 46 -11.57 7.66 -3.87
CA GLU A 46 -11.15 6.61 -2.94
C GLU A 46 -9.77 6.07 -3.29
N SER A 47 -8.86 6.08 -2.31
CA SER A 47 -7.51 5.52 -2.46
C SER A 47 -7.54 4.00 -2.44
N LEU A 48 -6.57 3.35 -3.08
CA LEU A 48 -6.45 1.89 -3.05
C LEU A 48 -6.35 1.32 -1.62
N SER A 49 -5.74 2.06 -0.69
CA SER A 49 -5.66 1.62 0.72
C SER A 49 -7.02 1.63 1.39
N ARG A 50 -7.84 2.66 1.16
CA ARG A 50 -9.20 2.75 1.70
C ARG A 50 -10.11 1.69 1.09
N THR A 51 -9.97 1.46 -0.22
CA THR A 51 -10.63 0.35 -0.91
C THR A 51 -10.27 -0.99 -0.29
N ALA A 52 -8.99 -1.22 0.02
CA ALA A 52 -8.53 -2.45 0.68
C ALA A 52 -9.14 -2.63 2.07
N GLU A 53 -9.21 -1.57 2.88
CA GLU A 53 -9.87 -1.59 4.20
C GLU A 53 -11.35 -2.00 4.07
N ARG A 54 -12.09 -1.37 3.15
CA ARG A 54 -13.51 -1.70 2.89
C ARG A 54 -13.69 -3.11 2.34
N ALA A 55 -12.77 -3.55 1.50
CA ALA A 55 -12.75 -4.90 0.94
C ALA A 55 -12.30 -5.96 1.96
N ARG A 56 -11.91 -5.56 3.19
CA ARG A 56 -11.37 -6.42 4.26
C ARG A 56 -10.07 -7.14 3.88
N ILE A 57 -9.22 -6.47 3.12
CA ILE A 57 -7.90 -6.96 2.72
C ILE A 57 -6.87 -6.50 3.77
N GLY A 58 -6.15 -7.45 4.38
CA GLY A 58 -5.12 -7.15 5.38
C GLY A 58 -3.90 -6.42 4.77
N ALA A 59 -3.13 -5.69 5.58
CA ALA A 59 -2.04 -4.83 5.10
C ALA A 59 -0.97 -5.54 4.25
N THR A 60 -0.55 -6.74 4.66
CA THR A 60 0.42 -7.56 3.90
C THR A 60 -0.18 -8.03 2.57
N ALA A 61 -1.43 -8.49 2.59
CA ALA A 61 -2.17 -8.89 1.39
C ALA A 61 -2.37 -7.71 0.44
N PHE A 62 -2.71 -6.53 0.97
CA PHE A 62 -2.84 -5.29 0.20
C PHE A 62 -1.53 -4.92 -0.50
N THR A 63 -0.40 -4.99 0.21
CA THR A 63 0.91 -4.66 -0.35
C THR A 63 1.25 -5.61 -1.51
N ARG A 64 1.02 -6.91 -1.32
CA ARG A 64 1.20 -7.93 -2.37
C ARG A 64 0.26 -7.69 -3.55
N ALA A 65 -1.02 -7.46 -3.28
CA ALA A 65 -2.05 -7.22 -4.29
C ALA A 65 -1.73 -5.99 -5.14
N LYS A 66 -1.39 -4.87 -4.49
CA LYS A 66 -0.99 -3.65 -5.18
C LYS A 66 0.26 -3.86 -6.04
N ARG A 67 1.24 -4.63 -5.56
CA ARG A 67 2.43 -4.97 -6.35
C ARG A 67 2.06 -5.76 -7.60
N GLN A 68 1.25 -6.82 -7.47
CA GLN A 68 0.77 -7.62 -8.60
C GLN A 68 0.01 -6.76 -9.62
N LEU A 69 -0.87 -5.87 -9.17
CA LEU A 69 -1.61 -4.98 -10.07
C LEU A 69 -0.70 -4.01 -10.84
N LYS A 70 0.43 -3.59 -10.25
CA LYS A 70 1.43 -2.76 -10.94
C LYS A 70 2.26 -3.58 -11.93
N GLU A 71 2.70 -4.78 -11.52
CA GLU A 71 3.45 -5.71 -12.37
C GLU A 71 2.65 -6.13 -13.61
N GLU A 72 1.35 -6.36 -13.45
CA GLU A 72 0.44 -6.71 -14.54
C GLU A 72 -0.13 -5.50 -15.30
N GLY A 73 0.27 -4.27 -14.95
CA GLY A 73 -0.08 -3.06 -15.70
C GLY A 73 -1.51 -2.55 -15.51
N PHE A 74 -2.26 -3.04 -14.52
CA PHE A 74 -3.59 -2.54 -14.18
C PHE A 74 -3.56 -1.28 -13.31
N VAL A 75 -2.48 -1.08 -12.55
CA VAL A 75 -2.28 0.09 -11.70
C VAL A 75 -0.96 0.76 -12.03
N HIS A 76 -0.99 2.07 -12.25
CA HIS A 76 0.19 2.90 -12.46
C HIS A 76 0.18 4.08 -11.52
N GLU A 77 1.36 4.48 -11.06
CA GLU A 77 1.49 5.56 -10.09
C GLU A 77 2.56 6.55 -10.56
N ARG A 78 2.30 7.84 -10.34
CA ARG A 78 3.33 8.87 -10.42
C ARG A 78 3.22 9.84 -9.25
N ARG A 79 4.35 10.41 -8.86
CA ARG A 79 4.39 11.51 -7.91
C ARG A 79 4.46 12.82 -8.70
N VAL A 80 3.61 13.76 -8.35
CA VAL A 80 3.59 15.10 -8.94
C VAL A 80 3.62 16.12 -7.83
N GLN A 81 4.36 17.20 -8.05
CA GLN A 81 4.35 18.34 -7.15
C GLN A 81 3.15 19.22 -7.51
N VAL A 82 2.32 19.55 -6.52
CA VAL A 82 1.18 20.45 -6.69
C VAL A 82 1.57 21.88 -6.29
N PRO A 83 0.80 22.91 -6.67
CA PRO A 83 0.98 24.25 -6.14
C PRO A 83 1.09 24.24 -4.62
N GLY A 84 2.04 25.01 -4.07
CA GLY A 84 2.38 24.97 -2.64
C GLY A 84 3.48 23.96 -2.28
N GLY A 85 4.10 23.30 -3.26
CA GLY A 85 5.29 22.46 -3.06
C GLY A 85 5.02 21.08 -2.49
N LEU A 86 3.76 20.74 -2.21
CA LEU A 86 3.35 19.42 -1.72
C LEU A 86 3.49 18.36 -2.81
N TRP A 87 3.78 17.13 -2.40
CA TRP A 87 3.84 15.98 -3.30
C TRP A 87 2.57 15.15 -3.16
N VAL A 88 1.91 14.88 -4.29
CA VAL A 88 0.75 13.98 -4.34
C VAL A 88 1.07 12.78 -5.22
N THR A 89 0.45 11.64 -4.91
CA THR A 89 0.54 10.44 -5.75
C THR A 89 -0.71 10.37 -6.60
N GLN A 90 -0.55 10.46 -7.92
CA GLN A 90 -1.62 10.15 -8.86
C GLN A 90 -1.59 8.66 -9.18
N GLN A 91 -2.74 8.03 -9.04
CA GLN A 91 -2.94 6.62 -9.36
C GLN A 91 -3.85 6.52 -10.58
N LEU A 92 -3.41 5.79 -11.59
CA LEU A 92 -4.20 5.37 -12.74
C LEU A 92 -4.58 3.90 -12.52
N VAL A 93 -5.87 3.60 -12.66
CA VAL A 93 -6.40 2.24 -12.58
C VAL A 93 -7.17 1.96 -13.86
N SER A 94 -6.87 0.84 -14.51
CA SER A 94 -7.39 0.50 -15.84
C SER A 94 -8.08 -0.87 -15.82
N ASN A 95 -9.10 -1.04 -16.66
CA ASN A 95 -9.74 -2.35 -16.89
C ASN A 95 -8.93 -3.26 -17.82
N VAL A 96 -7.98 -2.69 -18.55
CA VAL A 96 -7.05 -3.40 -19.44
C VAL A 96 -5.62 -3.11 -19.00
N PRO A 97 -4.70 -4.09 -19.12
CA PRO A 97 -3.31 -3.85 -18.80
C PRO A 97 -2.74 -2.79 -19.74
N LEU A 98 -2.06 -1.80 -19.17
CA LEU A 98 -1.39 -0.73 -19.90
C LEU A 98 0.12 -0.91 -19.80
N SER A 99 0.82 -0.64 -20.91
CA SER A 99 2.26 -0.50 -20.85
C SER A 99 2.63 0.74 -20.01
N PRO A 100 3.83 0.76 -19.39
CA PRO A 100 4.30 1.93 -18.65
C PRO A 100 4.30 3.22 -19.50
N GLY A 101 4.61 3.11 -20.80
CA GLY A 101 4.62 4.26 -21.71
C GLY A 101 3.23 4.83 -22.00
N GLU A 102 2.23 3.97 -22.19
CA GLU A 102 0.83 4.40 -22.36
C GLU A 102 0.29 5.05 -21.08
N ALA A 103 0.54 4.40 -19.93
CA ALA A 103 0.14 4.94 -18.64
C ALA A 103 0.78 6.29 -18.35
N ALA A 104 2.08 6.46 -18.66
CA ALA A 104 2.78 7.73 -18.51
C ALA A 104 2.16 8.83 -19.39
N LYS A 105 1.80 8.54 -20.65
CA LYS A 105 1.13 9.49 -21.55
C LYS A 105 -0.25 9.90 -21.02
N ILE A 106 -1.04 8.95 -20.52
CA ILE A 106 -2.36 9.23 -19.94
C ILE A 106 -2.20 10.10 -18.69
N LEU A 107 -1.32 9.70 -17.78
CA LEU A 107 -1.03 10.47 -16.58
C LEU A 107 -0.57 11.88 -16.96
N ALA A 108 0.36 12.05 -17.91
CA ALA A 108 0.87 13.36 -18.38
C ALA A 108 -0.24 14.35 -18.76
N ARG A 109 -1.32 13.85 -19.36
CA ARG A 109 -2.46 14.68 -19.79
C ARG A 109 -3.46 14.97 -18.67
N THR A 110 -3.43 14.21 -17.59
CA THR A 110 -4.33 14.41 -16.44
C THR A 110 -3.73 15.43 -15.48
N PRO A 111 -4.35 16.61 -15.31
CA PRO A 111 -3.85 17.62 -14.39
C PRO A 111 -3.78 17.05 -12.98
N ALA A 112 -2.76 17.44 -12.23
CA ALA A 112 -2.74 17.29 -10.78
C ALA A 112 -3.79 18.24 -10.21
N ALA A 113 -5.07 17.83 -10.26
CA ALA A 113 -6.14 18.58 -9.63
C ALA A 113 -5.70 18.84 -8.19
N ALA A 114 -5.66 20.12 -7.80
CA ALA A 114 -5.46 20.51 -6.42
C ALA A 114 -6.39 19.65 -5.59
N VAL A 115 -5.82 18.85 -4.70
CA VAL A 115 -6.58 18.11 -3.71
C VAL A 115 -7.45 19.17 -3.03
N PRO A 116 -8.79 19.19 -3.18
CA PRO A 116 -9.56 20.06 -2.32
C PRO A 116 -9.26 19.59 -0.90
N GLU A 117 -9.08 20.56 -0.01
CA GLU A 117 -8.77 20.33 1.40
C GLU A 117 -9.40 19.04 1.89
N PRO A 118 -8.65 18.17 2.60
CA PRO A 118 -9.26 17.01 3.21
C PRO A 118 -10.49 17.49 4.00
N ALA A 119 -11.67 17.04 3.58
CA ALA A 119 -12.90 17.18 4.36
C ALA A 119 -12.50 16.83 5.78
N GLN A 120 -12.62 17.82 6.66
CA GLN A 120 -12.08 17.83 8.01
C GLN A 120 -12.18 16.43 8.60
N ARG A 121 -11.05 15.72 8.65
CA ARG A 121 -10.94 14.64 9.63
C ARG A 121 -11.28 15.31 10.96
N PRO A 122 -12.10 14.72 11.84
CA PRO A 122 -12.07 15.17 13.23
C PRO A 122 -10.60 15.13 13.61
N VAL A 123 -10.06 16.32 13.87
CA VAL A 123 -8.76 16.48 14.49
C VAL A 123 -8.87 15.65 15.75
N SER A 124 -8.27 14.45 15.73
CA SER A 124 -7.83 13.87 16.99
C SER A 124 -7.06 15.01 17.66
N PRO A 125 -7.44 15.44 18.88
CA PRO A 125 -6.69 16.48 19.55
C PRO A 125 -5.23 16.06 19.47
N GLN A 126 -4.39 16.96 18.94
CA GLN A 126 -2.96 16.78 18.94
C GLN A 126 -2.60 16.37 20.35
N VAL A 127 -2.25 15.10 20.54
CA VAL A 127 -1.73 14.64 21.81
C VAL A 127 -0.45 15.45 21.94
N ALA A 128 -0.48 16.46 22.81
CA ALA A 128 0.71 17.20 23.18
C ALA A 128 1.80 16.16 23.45
N PRO A 129 3.04 16.36 22.99
CA PRO A 129 4.11 15.40 23.21
C PRO A 129 4.11 15.00 24.68
N SER A 130 3.79 13.74 24.95
CA SER A 130 3.82 13.21 26.31
C SER A 130 5.20 13.51 26.89
N ARG A 131 5.26 13.85 28.19
CA ARG A 131 6.53 14.02 28.90
C ARG A 131 7.45 12.88 28.50
N ARG A 132 8.62 13.19 27.95
CA ARG A 132 9.62 12.17 27.64
C ARG A 132 9.82 11.36 28.91
N HIS A 133 9.45 10.10 28.88
CA HIS A 133 9.96 9.17 29.87
C HIS A 133 11.48 9.19 29.70
N PRO A 134 12.26 9.49 30.77
CA PRO A 134 13.71 9.38 30.69
C PRO A 134 14.08 8.00 30.16
N ALA A 135 15.07 7.95 29.27
CA ALA A 135 15.65 6.67 28.86
C ALA A 135 16.04 5.89 30.13
N VAL A 136 15.45 4.72 30.31
CA VAL A 136 15.82 3.82 31.39
C VAL A 136 17.20 3.27 31.06
N GLY A 137 18.21 3.76 31.78
CA GLY A 137 19.60 3.33 31.63
C GLY A 137 20.56 4.51 31.72
N VAL A 138 21.25 4.63 32.85
CA VAL A 138 22.45 5.46 32.94
C VAL A 138 23.50 4.83 32.01
N PRO A 139 24.21 5.61 31.16
CA PRO A 139 25.34 5.09 30.43
C PRO A 139 26.42 4.62 31.41
N THR A 140 26.54 3.31 31.60
CA THR A 140 27.64 2.74 32.37
C THR A 140 28.92 2.91 31.54
N PRO A 141 29.98 3.54 32.07
CA PRO A 141 31.23 3.63 31.35
C PRO A 141 31.79 2.23 31.06
N ARG A 142 32.33 2.03 29.86
CA ARG A 142 33.07 0.80 29.52
C ARG A 142 34.21 0.64 30.52
N ARG A 143 34.23 -0.47 31.25
CA ARG A 143 35.42 -0.94 31.98
C ARG A 143 36.44 -1.39 30.93
N THR A 144 37.22 -0.46 30.38
CA THR A 144 38.58 -0.79 29.95
C THR A 144 39.35 -1.04 31.23
N ASP A 145 39.66 -2.31 31.52
CA ASP A 145 40.85 -2.78 32.23
C ASP A 145 40.67 -4.27 32.56
N GLY A 146 41.58 -5.11 32.06
CA GLY A 146 41.70 -6.50 32.49
C GLY A 146 41.75 -7.49 31.34
N HIS A 147 42.89 -7.55 30.64
CA HIS A 147 43.28 -8.75 29.92
C HIS A 147 43.43 -9.88 30.95
N PRO A 148 42.71 -11.01 30.85
CA PRO A 148 42.97 -12.13 31.74
C PRO A 148 44.35 -12.71 31.40
N ARG A 149 45.23 -12.71 32.41
CA ARG A 149 46.51 -13.41 32.41
C ARG A 149 46.22 -14.90 32.35
N LYS A 150 46.74 -15.60 31.34
CA LYS A 150 46.80 -17.07 31.33
C LYS A 150 47.81 -17.49 32.39
N ASP A 151 47.35 -18.22 33.41
CA ASP A 151 48.24 -19.00 34.24
C ASP A 151 48.61 -20.30 33.51
N PRO A 152 49.91 -20.64 33.39
CA PRO A 152 50.33 -21.91 32.80
C PRO A 152 49.99 -23.06 33.75
N GLY A 153 49.17 -23.98 33.27
CA GLY A 153 48.91 -25.25 33.94
C GLY A 153 50.12 -26.16 33.83
N GLU A 154 50.96 -26.15 34.86
CA GLU A 154 51.88 -27.23 35.19
C GLU A 154 51.41 -27.88 36.50
N ASN A 155 50.94 -29.13 36.43
CA ASN A 155 51.31 -30.13 37.43
C ASN A 155 50.99 -31.55 36.93
N THR A 156 52.07 -32.26 36.63
CA THR A 156 52.49 -33.57 37.15
C THR A 156 51.50 -34.43 37.95
N SER A 157 51.60 -35.73 37.65
CA SER A 157 50.91 -36.93 38.16
C SER A 157 50.78 -37.12 39.67
N HIS A 158 49.76 -37.90 40.04
CA HIS A 158 49.85 -39.02 40.99
C HIS A 158 49.03 -40.21 40.48
#